data_AF-A0A968LE84-F1
#
_entry.id   AF-A0A968LE84-F1
#
_cell.length_a   1.000
_cell.length_b   1.000
_cell.length_c   1.000
_cell.angle_alpha   90.00
_cell.angle_beta   90.00
_cell.angle_gamma   90.00
#
_symmetry.space_group_name_H-M   'P 1'
#
loop_
_entity.id
_entity.type
_entity.pdbx_description
1 polymer ?
#
loop_
_entity_poly.entity_id
_entity_poly.type
_entity_poly.pdbx_seq_one_letter_code
_entity_poly.pdbx_strand_id
1 'polypeptide(L)'
;MPLHLSADKKPRRERFAGPLAIGGLAGVGLLLLVVLYPEKSLLRLLATPDVTSPAQQRYLEALVQMRDGDTELVIPLVRSYLAAGCTEKASRALGYHVRASLTSDQEQAIRKLRYELRRQELELLVAGEPGWEEARRRYVEQIEELRQAGASPRDLARYLGDARRAGDEQTARYLERLLGQDTLQQDGDSLMVAAELALGKGDYRAAAGFYFQGMTAAANRDEQRRLFLSGIRTLQSGNLLQEAVAAAQKYQQPLSGDRQTLLALTRLALAANRPDLAQQYVRRALGMSSSPDKIEARP
;
A
#
# COMPACT_ATOMS: atom_id res chain seq x y z
N MET A 1 73.41 48.94 -59.99
CA MET A 1 73.81 48.88 -58.57
C MET A 1 72.61 48.38 -57.77
N PRO A 2 72.79 47.31 -56.98
CA PRO A 2 71.72 46.55 -56.35
C PRO A 2 71.22 47.21 -55.06
N LEU A 3 69.90 47.27 -54.87
CA LEU A 3 69.27 47.54 -53.58
C LEU A 3 68.56 46.27 -53.12
N HIS A 4 69.15 45.61 -52.12
CA HIS A 4 68.50 44.61 -51.30
C HIS A 4 67.61 45.33 -50.28
N LEU A 5 66.32 45.00 -50.21
CA LEU A 5 65.58 44.71 -48.98
C LEU A 5 64.13 44.34 -49.30
N SER A 6 63.73 43.13 -48.92
CA SER A 6 62.42 42.91 -48.28
C SER A 6 62.39 41.53 -47.67
N ALA A 7 62.18 41.50 -46.36
CA ALA A 7 62.13 40.33 -45.52
C ALA A 7 60.82 39.57 -45.75
N ASP A 8 60.90 38.30 -46.13
CA ASP A 8 59.75 37.41 -46.18
C ASP A 8 59.68 36.60 -44.87
N LYS A 9 58.95 37.11 -43.88
CA LYS A 9 58.58 36.36 -42.67
C LYS A 9 57.26 35.64 -42.93
N LYS A 10 57.33 34.38 -43.35
CA LYS A 10 56.17 33.46 -43.39
C LYS A 10 55.62 33.23 -41.97
N PRO A 11 54.29 33.38 -41.73
CA PRO A 11 53.71 33.05 -40.44
C PRO A 11 53.61 31.52 -40.28
N ARG A 12 54.41 30.97 -39.37
CA ARG A 12 54.32 29.57 -38.94
C ARG A 12 53.09 29.41 -38.05
N ARG A 13 52.02 28.82 -38.56
CA ARG A 13 50.83 28.49 -37.77
C ARG A 13 51.16 27.29 -36.87
N GLU A 14 51.32 27.55 -35.59
CA GLU A 14 51.50 26.51 -34.56
C GLU A 14 50.18 25.75 -34.38
N ARG A 15 50.18 24.46 -34.71
CA ARG A 15 49.05 23.56 -34.47
C ARG A 15 49.15 23.06 -33.03
N PHE A 16 48.32 23.62 -32.15
CA PHE A 16 48.35 23.42 -30.70
C PHE A 16 48.06 21.99 -30.20
N ALA A 17 47.60 21.07 -31.06
CA ALA A 17 47.49 19.66 -30.73
C ALA A 17 47.41 18.81 -32.01
N GLY A 18 48.08 17.66 -32.02
CA GLY A 18 47.94 16.69 -33.11
C GLY A 18 46.52 16.10 -33.14
N PRO A 19 45.98 15.73 -34.31
CA PRO A 19 44.62 15.21 -34.44
C PRO A 19 44.35 13.96 -33.57
N LEU A 20 45.40 13.18 -33.27
CA LEU A 20 45.33 12.04 -32.35
C LEU A 20 45.12 12.45 -30.88
N ALA A 21 45.66 13.60 -30.44
CA ALA A 21 45.46 14.10 -29.08
C ALA A 21 44.02 14.61 -28.90
N ILE A 22 43.44 15.23 -29.93
CA ILE A 22 42.04 15.65 -29.93
C ILE A 22 41.11 14.44 -29.90
N GLY A 23 41.40 13.41 -30.71
CA GLY A 23 40.66 12.15 -30.69
C GLY A 23 40.73 11.43 -29.34
N GLY A 24 41.90 11.40 -28.71
CA GLY A 24 42.07 10.81 -27.37
C GLY A 24 41.30 11.55 -26.29
N LEU A 25 41.33 12.89 -26.31
CA LEU A 25 40.63 13.70 -25.30
C LEU A 25 39.11 13.64 -25.49
N ALA A 26 38.64 13.63 -26.74
CA ALA A 26 37.23 13.39 -27.05
C ALA A 26 36.77 11.99 -26.63
N GLY A 27 37.59 10.95 -26.88
CA GLY A 27 37.30 9.59 -26.48
C GLY A 27 37.23 9.42 -24.96
N VAL A 28 38.18 10.01 -24.22
CA VAL A 28 38.16 10.00 -22.74
C VAL A 28 36.96 10.78 -22.20
N GLY A 29 36.61 11.91 -22.81
CA GLY A 29 35.40 12.66 -22.44
C GLY A 29 34.11 11.86 -22.67
N LEU A 30 34.02 11.14 -23.79
CA LEU A 30 32.87 10.28 -24.10
C LEU A 30 32.78 9.09 -23.13
N LEU A 31 33.92 8.46 -22.83
CA LEU A 31 34.00 7.33 -21.91
C LEU A 31 33.68 7.78 -20.47
N LEU A 32 34.13 8.96 -20.06
CA LEU A 32 33.79 9.57 -18.78
C LEU A 32 32.29 9.84 -18.69
N LEU A 33 31.66 10.33 -19.76
CA LEU A 33 30.21 10.51 -19.83
C LEU A 33 29.45 9.18 -19.67
N VAL A 34 29.88 8.11 -20.34
CA VAL A 34 29.28 6.77 -20.23
C VAL A 34 29.45 6.18 -18.82
N VAL A 35 30.58 6.43 -18.17
CA VAL A 35 30.86 5.93 -16.81
C VAL A 35 30.14 6.75 -15.72
N LEU A 36 30.01 8.06 -15.91
CA LEU A 36 29.38 8.96 -14.93
C LEU A 36 27.84 8.97 -15.03
N TYR A 37 27.28 8.65 -16.20
CA TYR A 37 25.83 8.56 -16.44
C TYR A 37 25.40 7.16 -16.92
N PRO A 38 25.43 6.14 -16.03
CA PRO A 38 24.86 4.85 -16.37
C PRO A 38 23.35 5.03 -16.58
N GLU A 39 22.84 4.59 -17.74
CA GLU A 39 21.45 4.70 -18.21
C GLU A 39 20.42 4.32 -17.11
N LYS A 40 20.78 3.35 -16.28
CA LYS A 40 19.99 2.85 -15.15
C LYS A 40 19.78 3.88 -14.03
N SER A 41 20.69 4.84 -13.85
CA SER A 41 20.58 5.91 -12.86
C SER A 41 19.68 7.05 -13.34
N LEU A 42 19.68 7.35 -14.64
CA LEU A 42 18.76 8.32 -15.24
C LEU A 42 17.31 7.81 -15.21
N LEU A 43 17.11 6.53 -15.52
CA LEU A 43 15.80 5.89 -15.40
C LEU A 43 15.30 5.85 -13.95
N ARG A 44 16.18 5.73 -12.95
CA ARG A 44 15.81 5.82 -11.51
C ARG A 44 15.37 7.21 -11.06
N LEU A 45 15.98 8.26 -11.63
CA LEU A 45 15.58 9.66 -11.42
C LEU A 45 14.26 10.02 -12.14
N LEU A 46 13.91 9.27 -13.19
CA LEU A 46 12.61 9.39 -13.89
C LEU A 46 11.52 8.49 -13.28
N ALA A 47 11.91 7.42 -12.58
CA ALA A 47 11.01 6.52 -11.85
C ALA A 47 10.63 7.05 -10.45
N THR A 48 11.16 8.20 -10.05
CA THR A 48 10.83 8.84 -8.77
C THR A 48 9.41 9.43 -8.85
N PRO A 49 8.53 9.24 -7.85
CA PRO A 49 7.11 9.60 -7.95
C PRO A 49 6.80 11.09 -8.17
N ASP A 50 7.78 11.99 -7.94
CA ASP A 50 7.57 13.45 -7.91
C ASP A 50 7.79 14.15 -9.27
N VAL A 51 8.06 13.42 -10.36
CA VAL A 51 8.33 14.04 -11.68
C VAL A 51 7.06 14.20 -12.51
N THR A 52 6.29 15.24 -12.19
CA THR A 52 5.06 15.67 -12.89
C THR A 52 5.33 16.72 -13.98
N SER A 53 6.57 16.89 -14.48
CA SER A 53 6.83 17.97 -15.45
C SER A 53 6.31 17.60 -16.86
N PRO A 54 5.56 18.49 -17.54
CA PRO A 54 5.05 18.24 -18.89
C PRO A 54 6.15 17.97 -19.93
N ALA A 55 7.37 18.49 -19.70
CA ALA A 55 8.52 18.26 -20.57
C ALA A 55 9.03 16.82 -20.49
N GLN A 56 9.12 16.25 -19.28
CA GLN A 56 9.52 14.85 -19.09
C GLN A 56 8.47 13.88 -19.63
N GLN A 57 7.17 14.19 -19.48
CA GLN A 57 6.09 13.37 -20.06
C GLN A 57 6.22 13.27 -21.59
N ARG A 58 6.46 14.39 -22.28
CA ARG A 58 6.67 14.38 -23.74
C ARG A 58 7.95 13.66 -24.16
N TYR A 59 9.01 13.79 -23.37
CA TYR A 59 10.26 13.08 -23.63
C TYR A 59 10.07 11.55 -23.47
N LEU A 60 9.40 11.10 -22.41
CA LEU A 60 9.06 9.69 -22.20
C LEU A 60 8.12 9.17 -23.29
N GLU A 61 7.10 9.94 -23.69
CA GLU A 61 6.20 9.56 -24.77
C GLU A 61 6.96 9.37 -26.10
N ALA A 62 7.88 10.27 -26.43
CA ALA A 62 8.74 10.14 -27.61
C ALA A 62 9.64 8.89 -27.52
N LEU A 63 10.23 8.61 -26.35
CA LEU A 63 11.06 7.42 -26.15
C LEU A 63 10.26 6.12 -26.27
N VAL A 64 9.03 6.08 -25.74
CA VAL A 64 8.12 4.92 -25.85
C VAL A 64 7.78 4.66 -27.32
N GLN A 65 7.51 5.71 -28.11
CA GLN A 65 7.23 5.56 -29.54
C GLN A 65 8.45 5.10 -30.35
N MET A 66 9.66 5.54 -29.97
CA MET A 66 10.91 5.12 -30.65
C MET A 66 11.35 3.70 -30.30
N ARG A 67 11.00 3.20 -29.10
CA ARG A 67 11.39 1.88 -28.59
C ARG A 67 10.24 0.86 -28.63
N ASP A 68 9.33 1.02 -29.59
CA ASP A 68 8.19 0.12 -29.83
C ASP A 68 7.45 -0.27 -28.54
N GLY A 69 7.17 0.67 -27.65
CA GLY A 69 6.32 0.38 -26.50
C GLY A 69 6.98 -0.45 -25.39
N ASP A 70 8.31 -0.40 -25.24
CA ASP A 70 9.05 -1.05 -24.15
C ASP A 70 8.38 -0.82 -22.78
N THR A 71 7.98 -1.91 -22.13
CA THR A 71 7.22 -1.88 -20.87
C THR A 71 7.96 -1.16 -19.74
N GLU A 72 9.29 -1.16 -19.75
CA GLU A 72 10.09 -0.40 -18.78
C GLU A 72 9.85 1.11 -18.86
N LEU A 73 9.44 1.61 -20.03
CA LEU A 73 9.13 3.02 -20.28
C LEU A 73 7.63 3.31 -20.20
N VAL A 74 6.78 2.35 -20.56
CA VAL A 74 5.32 2.54 -20.49
C VAL A 74 4.84 2.64 -19.04
N ILE A 75 5.34 1.81 -18.12
CA ILE A 75 4.96 1.87 -16.69
C ILE A 75 5.19 3.26 -16.07
N PRO A 76 6.39 3.87 -16.16
CA PRO A 76 6.62 5.20 -15.61
C PRO A 76 5.83 6.29 -16.35
N LEU A 77 5.64 6.17 -17.67
CA LEU A 77 4.80 7.11 -18.43
C LEU A 77 3.35 7.09 -17.92
N VAL A 78 2.74 5.92 -17.77
CA VAL A 78 1.37 5.77 -17.26
C VAL A 78 1.26 6.32 -15.84
N ARG A 79 2.22 6.00 -14.96
CA ARG A 79 2.26 6.56 -13.59
C ARG A 79 2.27 8.08 -13.61
N SER A 80 3.10 8.68 -14.47
CA SER A 80 3.18 10.14 -14.58
C SER A 80 1.86 10.76 -15.06
N TYR A 81 1.13 10.09 -15.95
CA TYR A 81 -0.18 10.57 -16.43
C TYR A 81 -1.28 10.40 -15.38
N LEU A 82 -1.29 9.30 -14.64
CA LEU A 82 -2.23 9.08 -13.54
C LEU A 82 -1.99 10.05 -12.37
N ALA A 83 -0.73 10.35 -12.05
CA ALA A 83 -0.38 11.36 -11.06
C ALA A 83 -0.85 12.77 -11.47
N ALA A 84 -0.85 13.05 -12.77
CA ALA A 84 -1.36 14.30 -13.35
C ALA A 84 -2.88 14.29 -13.60
N GLY A 85 -3.62 13.21 -13.26
CA GLY A 85 -5.05 13.06 -13.51
C GLY A 85 -5.44 12.98 -15.00
N CYS A 86 -4.48 12.76 -15.89
CA CYS A 86 -4.68 12.68 -17.34
C CYS A 86 -5.09 11.25 -17.75
N THR A 87 -6.29 10.81 -17.36
CA THR A 87 -6.81 9.45 -17.60
C THR A 87 -6.77 9.03 -19.07
N GLU A 88 -7.14 9.93 -19.99
CA GLU A 88 -7.10 9.69 -21.45
C GLU A 88 -5.69 9.49 -22.03
N LYS A 89 -4.67 10.08 -21.41
CA LYS A 89 -3.28 9.85 -21.83
C LYS A 89 -2.75 8.56 -21.21
N ALA A 90 -3.12 8.27 -19.96
CA ALA A 90 -2.78 7.03 -19.29
C ALA A 90 -3.41 5.81 -19.99
N SER A 91 -4.68 5.91 -20.43
CA SER A 91 -5.39 4.84 -21.15
C SER A 91 -4.70 4.51 -22.48
N ARG A 92 -4.33 5.53 -23.25
CA ARG A 92 -3.57 5.36 -24.51
C ARG A 92 -2.17 4.81 -24.26
N ALA A 93 -1.49 5.29 -23.22
CA ALA A 93 -0.17 4.80 -22.86
C ALA A 93 -0.16 3.31 -22.48
N LEU A 94 -1.18 2.84 -21.75
CA LEU A 94 -1.41 1.42 -21.48
C LEU A 94 -1.70 0.60 -22.76
N GLY A 95 -2.02 1.23 -23.88
CA GLY A 95 -2.17 0.57 -25.18
C GLY A 95 -0.87 0.34 -25.94
N TYR A 96 0.24 1.00 -25.53
CA TYR A 96 1.51 0.92 -26.25
C TYR A 96 2.28 -0.38 -26.02
N HIS A 97 1.89 -1.22 -25.06
CA HIS A 97 2.62 -2.45 -24.77
C HIS A 97 2.68 -3.38 -25.99
N VAL A 98 3.90 -3.61 -26.49
CA VAL A 98 4.15 -4.66 -27.48
C VAL A 98 4.18 -6.02 -26.77
N ARG A 99 3.69 -7.05 -27.48
CA ARG A 99 3.57 -8.49 -27.11
C ARG A 99 4.88 -9.17 -26.66
N ALA A 100 5.88 -8.45 -26.18
CA ALA A 100 6.96 -9.05 -25.42
C ALA A 100 6.39 -9.75 -24.18
N SER A 101 6.93 -10.91 -23.83
CA SER A 101 6.54 -11.63 -22.63
C SER A 101 6.81 -10.76 -21.40
N LEU A 102 5.76 -10.20 -20.83
CA LEU A 102 5.83 -9.42 -19.59
C LEU A 102 6.40 -10.30 -18.47
N THR A 103 7.26 -9.73 -17.64
CA THR A 103 7.61 -10.40 -16.38
C THR A 103 6.40 -10.38 -15.44
N SER A 104 6.32 -11.34 -14.51
CA SER A 104 5.24 -11.39 -13.50
C SER A 104 5.09 -10.06 -12.76
N ASP A 105 6.22 -9.43 -12.41
CA ASP A 105 6.25 -8.13 -11.73
C ASP A 105 5.68 -7.00 -12.59
N GLN A 106 6.03 -6.97 -13.89
CA GLN A 106 5.51 -5.99 -14.83
C GLN A 106 4.01 -6.18 -15.05
N GLU A 107 3.55 -7.42 -15.14
CA GLU A 107 2.12 -7.73 -15.29
C GLU A 107 1.33 -7.27 -14.06
N GLN A 108 1.83 -7.54 -12.85
CA GLN A 108 1.22 -7.02 -11.62
C GLN A 108 1.22 -5.50 -11.57
N ALA A 109 2.31 -4.85 -12.00
CA ALA A 109 2.38 -3.39 -12.05
C ALA A 109 1.34 -2.81 -13.03
N ILE A 110 1.20 -3.38 -14.23
CA ILE A 110 0.20 -2.96 -15.22
C ILE A 110 -1.22 -3.15 -14.69
N ARG A 111 -1.51 -4.29 -14.03
CA ARG A 111 -2.82 -4.53 -13.40
C ARG A 111 -3.15 -3.47 -12.34
N LYS A 112 -2.19 -3.11 -11.50
CA LYS A 112 -2.35 -2.02 -10.51
C LYS A 112 -2.59 -0.66 -11.17
N LEU A 113 -1.87 -0.33 -12.23
CA LEU A 113 -2.07 0.92 -12.96
C LEU A 113 -3.42 0.97 -13.68
N ARG A 114 -3.87 -0.15 -14.23
CA ARG A 114 -5.20 -0.26 -14.86
C ARG A 114 -6.31 -0.09 -13.82
N TYR A 115 -6.14 -0.66 -12.63
CA TYR A 115 -7.02 -0.40 -11.50
C TYR A 115 -7.10 1.09 -11.13
N GLU A 116 -5.95 1.74 -10.97
CA GLU A 116 -5.89 3.17 -10.64
C GLU A 116 -6.55 4.05 -11.71
N LEU A 117 -6.34 3.73 -12.99
CA LEU A 117 -7.01 4.39 -14.11
C LEU A 117 -8.53 4.25 -14.00
N ARG A 118 -9.05 3.02 -13.87
CA ARG A 118 -10.52 2.79 -13.78
C ARG A 118 -11.13 3.46 -12.57
N ARG A 119 -10.42 3.48 -11.44
CA ARG A 119 -10.85 4.20 -10.24
C ARG A 119 -10.95 5.71 -10.49
N GLN A 120 -9.94 6.32 -11.12
CA GLN A 120 -9.97 7.76 -11.45
C GLN A 120 -11.07 8.08 -12.46
N GLU A 121 -11.25 7.26 -13.50
CA GLU A 121 -12.35 7.42 -14.47
C GLU A 121 -13.71 7.43 -13.78
N LEU A 122 -13.91 6.56 -12.78
CA LEU A 122 -15.14 6.51 -12.00
C LEU A 122 -15.28 7.72 -11.07
N GLU A 123 -14.21 8.14 -10.38
CA GLU A 123 -14.21 9.30 -9.47
C GLU A 123 -14.43 10.64 -10.20
N LEU A 124 -14.16 10.72 -11.51
CA LEU A 124 -14.40 11.91 -12.33
C LEU A 124 -15.88 12.10 -12.73
N LEU A 125 -16.70 11.05 -12.59
CA LEU A 125 -18.10 11.05 -12.99
C LEU A 125 -19.00 11.02 -11.75
N VAL A 126 -20.18 11.62 -11.86
CA VAL A 126 -21.22 11.50 -10.83
C VAL A 126 -22.17 10.37 -11.18
N ALA A 127 -22.62 9.62 -10.17
CA ALA A 127 -23.59 8.55 -10.35
C ALA A 127 -24.86 9.04 -11.08
N GLY A 128 -25.18 8.39 -12.20
CA GLY A 128 -26.32 8.73 -13.06
C GLY A 128 -25.98 9.63 -14.26
N GLU A 129 -24.76 10.14 -14.37
CA GLU A 129 -24.31 10.87 -15.56
C GLU A 129 -24.12 9.95 -16.78
N PRO A 130 -24.23 10.49 -18.01
CA PRO A 130 -23.89 9.75 -19.22
C PRO A 130 -22.46 9.20 -19.14
N GLY A 131 -22.28 7.90 -19.37
CA GLY A 131 -20.99 7.23 -19.29
C GLY A 131 -20.67 6.61 -17.91
N TRP A 132 -21.41 6.95 -16.86
CA TRP A 132 -21.25 6.36 -15.52
C TRP A 132 -21.32 4.83 -15.56
N GLU A 133 -22.36 4.27 -16.17
CA GLU A 133 -22.54 2.81 -16.25
C GLU A 133 -21.43 2.12 -17.05
N GLU A 134 -20.83 2.80 -18.02
CA GLU A 134 -19.71 2.24 -18.77
C GLU A 134 -18.41 2.26 -17.94
N ALA A 135 -18.10 3.38 -17.29
CA ALA A 135 -16.97 3.47 -16.38
C ALA A 135 -17.08 2.47 -15.24
N ARG A 136 -18.28 2.37 -14.64
CA ARG A 136 -18.62 1.39 -13.60
C ARG A 136 -18.41 -0.05 -14.07
N ARG A 137 -18.92 -0.44 -15.24
CA ARG A 137 -18.71 -1.79 -15.78
C ARG A 137 -17.24 -2.12 -15.94
N ARG A 138 -16.45 -1.21 -16.52
CA ARG A 138 -14.99 -1.40 -16.68
C ARG A 138 -14.26 -1.49 -15.35
N TYR A 139 -14.71 -0.75 -14.33
CA TYR A 139 -14.18 -0.84 -12.97
C TYR A 139 -14.48 -2.21 -12.33
N VAL A 140 -15.71 -2.71 -12.46
CA VAL A 140 -16.09 -4.03 -11.95
C VAL A 140 -15.34 -5.15 -12.67
N GLU A 141 -15.23 -5.09 -14.00
CA GLU A 141 -14.43 -6.04 -14.80
C GLU A 141 -12.99 -6.09 -14.31
N GLN A 142 -12.39 -4.93 -14.03
CA GLN A 142 -11.03 -4.86 -13.52
C GLN A 142 -10.89 -5.52 -12.14
N ILE A 143 -11.88 -5.35 -11.26
CA ILE A 143 -11.88 -6.00 -9.96
C ILE A 143 -11.98 -7.52 -10.10
N GLU A 144 -12.82 -8.02 -11.02
CA GLU A 144 -12.91 -9.46 -11.29
C GLU A 144 -11.60 -10.04 -11.83
N GLU A 145 -10.92 -9.34 -12.74
CA GLU A 145 -9.58 -9.74 -13.19
C GLU A 145 -8.59 -9.84 -12.02
N LEU A 146 -8.59 -8.84 -11.12
CA LEU A 146 -7.72 -8.82 -9.95
C LEU A 146 -8.07 -9.94 -8.98
N ARG A 147 -9.35 -10.25 -8.81
CA ARG A 147 -9.81 -11.36 -7.98
C ARG A 147 -9.35 -12.71 -8.54
N GLN A 148 -9.51 -12.94 -9.85
CA GLN A 148 -9.01 -14.14 -10.52
C GLN A 148 -7.48 -14.26 -10.45
N ALA A 149 -6.79 -13.12 -10.38
CA ALA A 149 -5.36 -13.04 -10.15
C ALA A 149 -4.92 -13.28 -8.69
N GLY A 150 -5.85 -13.56 -7.77
CA GLY A 150 -5.55 -13.83 -6.36
C GLY A 150 -5.48 -12.57 -5.48
N ALA A 151 -6.28 -11.54 -5.77
CA ALA A 151 -6.41 -10.39 -4.88
C ALA A 151 -6.82 -10.82 -3.46
N SER A 152 -6.15 -10.24 -2.46
CA SER A 152 -6.40 -10.57 -1.06
C SER A 152 -7.73 -10.00 -0.55
N PRO A 153 -8.30 -10.52 0.56
CA PRO A 153 -9.44 -9.90 1.22
C PRO A 153 -9.21 -8.41 1.56
N ARG A 154 -7.96 -8.05 1.87
CA ARG A 154 -7.57 -6.66 2.14
C ARG A 154 -7.63 -5.78 0.88
N ASP A 155 -7.25 -6.33 -0.27
CA ASP A 155 -7.41 -5.63 -1.55
C ASP A 155 -8.88 -5.41 -1.88
N LEU A 156 -9.72 -6.43 -1.69
CA LEU A 156 -11.17 -6.31 -1.90
C LEU A 156 -11.80 -5.25 -0.97
N ALA A 157 -11.36 -5.17 0.28
CA ALA A 157 -11.81 -4.14 1.22
C ALA A 157 -11.37 -2.73 0.81
N ARG A 158 -10.17 -2.59 0.25
CA ARG A 158 -9.72 -1.33 -0.36
C ARG A 158 -10.60 -0.96 -1.56
N TYR A 159 -10.90 -1.90 -2.46
CA TYR A 159 -11.76 -1.66 -3.61
C TYR A 159 -13.18 -1.29 -3.20
N LEU A 160 -13.70 -1.89 -2.12
CA LEU A 160 -14.97 -1.51 -1.51
C LEU A 160 -14.94 -0.05 -1.02
N GLY A 161 -13.88 0.36 -0.33
CA GLY A 161 -13.70 1.74 0.09
C GLY A 161 -13.68 2.72 -1.08
N ASP A 162 -13.00 2.36 -2.16
CA ASP A 162 -12.89 3.16 -3.37
C ASP A 162 -14.25 3.29 -4.08
N ALA A 163 -15.00 2.19 -4.21
CA ALA A 163 -16.36 2.19 -4.76
C ALA A 163 -17.31 3.10 -3.96
N ARG A 164 -17.27 3.04 -2.62
CA ARG A 164 -18.08 3.91 -1.75
C ARG A 164 -17.70 5.39 -1.91
N ARG A 165 -16.40 5.70 -1.99
CA ARG A 165 -15.95 7.09 -2.20
C ARG A 165 -16.42 7.66 -3.54
N ALA A 166 -16.51 6.82 -4.56
CA ALA A 166 -17.07 7.20 -5.86
C ALA A 166 -18.62 7.24 -5.89
N GLY A 167 -19.30 6.79 -4.83
CA GLY A 167 -20.76 6.69 -4.79
C GLY A 167 -21.35 5.47 -5.52
N ASP A 168 -20.53 4.47 -5.87
CA ASP A 168 -20.97 3.22 -6.49
C ASP A 168 -21.50 2.22 -5.44
N GLU A 169 -22.73 2.46 -5.02
CA GLU A 169 -23.45 1.62 -4.04
C GLU A 169 -23.64 0.18 -4.52
N GLN A 170 -23.80 -0.05 -5.82
CA GLN A 170 -24.06 -1.39 -6.35
C GLN A 170 -22.80 -2.26 -6.26
N THR A 171 -21.65 -1.73 -6.64
CA THR A 171 -20.37 -2.43 -6.52
C THR A 171 -19.95 -2.58 -5.06
N ALA A 172 -20.21 -1.56 -4.22
CA ALA A 172 -19.98 -1.67 -2.78
C ALA A 172 -20.76 -2.86 -2.16
N ARG A 173 -22.06 -3.00 -2.45
CA ARG A 173 -22.88 -4.13 -1.96
C ARG A 173 -22.44 -5.48 -2.53
N TYR A 174 -21.89 -5.51 -3.73
CA TYR A 174 -21.31 -6.72 -4.30
C TYR A 174 -20.06 -7.16 -3.52
N LEU A 175 -19.12 -6.25 -3.32
CA LEU A 175 -17.87 -6.52 -2.60
C LEU A 175 -18.09 -6.84 -1.13
N GLU A 176 -19.06 -6.19 -0.47
CA GLU A 176 -19.42 -6.52 0.90
C GLU A 176 -19.93 -7.97 1.05
N ARG A 177 -20.74 -8.44 0.10
CA ARG A 177 -21.24 -9.83 0.12
C ARG A 177 -20.11 -10.83 -0.12
N LEU A 178 -19.20 -10.50 -1.04
CA LEU A 178 -18.03 -11.32 -1.34
C LEU A 178 -17.11 -11.43 -0.12
N LEU A 179 -16.74 -10.29 0.48
CA LEU A 179 -15.94 -10.25 1.70
C LEU A 179 -16.58 -11.03 2.84
N GLY A 180 -17.92 -10.92 3.01
CA GLY A 180 -18.66 -11.68 4.00
C GLY A 180 -18.56 -13.20 3.82
N GLN A 181 -18.51 -13.69 2.58
CA GLN A 181 -18.32 -15.12 2.30
C GLN A 181 -16.89 -15.58 2.62
N ASP A 182 -15.88 -14.76 2.29
CA ASP A 182 -14.47 -15.08 2.57
C ASP A 182 -14.15 -15.08 4.07
N THR A 183 -14.89 -14.32 4.89
CA THR A 183 -14.74 -14.38 6.37
C THR A 183 -15.00 -15.79 6.95
N LEU A 184 -15.75 -16.63 6.24
CA LEU A 184 -16.02 -18.00 6.67
C LEU A 184 -14.80 -18.92 6.58
N GLN A 185 -13.76 -18.53 5.84
CA GLN A 185 -12.52 -19.31 5.70
C GLN A 185 -11.61 -19.19 6.94
N GLN A 186 -11.94 -18.33 7.92
CA GLN A 186 -11.25 -18.18 9.21
C GLN A 186 -9.74 -17.88 9.12
N ASP A 187 -9.26 -17.38 7.99
CA ASP A 187 -7.89 -16.89 7.86
C ASP A 187 -7.70 -15.59 8.68
N GLY A 188 -6.53 -15.43 9.30
CA GLY A 188 -6.24 -14.29 10.18
C GLY A 188 -6.43 -12.93 9.50
N ASP A 189 -5.99 -12.80 8.25
CA ASP A 189 -6.14 -11.57 7.46
C ASP A 189 -7.62 -11.29 7.12
N SER A 190 -8.38 -12.32 6.76
CA SER A 190 -9.82 -12.22 6.49
C SER A 190 -10.60 -11.77 7.73
N LEU A 191 -10.23 -12.28 8.92
CA LEU A 191 -10.84 -11.88 10.19
C LEU A 191 -10.53 -10.43 10.56
N MET A 192 -9.32 -9.94 10.26
CA MET A 192 -8.99 -8.52 10.47
C MET A 192 -9.83 -7.60 9.58
N VAL A 193 -9.95 -7.94 8.30
CA VAL A 193 -10.79 -7.19 7.35
C VAL A 193 -12.25 -7.19 7.79
N ALA A 194 -12.75 -8.34 8.27
CA ALA A 194 -14.10 -8.46 8.83
C ALA A 194 -14.33 -7.52 10.02
N ALA A 195 -13.35 -7.44 10.93
CA ALA A 195 -13.40 -6.56 12.09
C ALA A 195 -13.46 -5.08 11.67
N GLU A 196 -12.61 -4.67 10.72
CA GLU A 196 -12.60 -3.29 10.20
C GLU A 196 -13.91 -2.93 9.50
N LEU A 197 -14.48 -3.85 8.71
CA LEU A 197 -15.75 -3.63 8.04
C LEU A 197 -16.90 -3.49 9.05
N ALA A 198 -16.93 -4.31 10.11
CA ALA A 198 -17.90 -4.21 11.18
C ALA A 198 -17.76 -2.90 11.97
N LEU A 199 -16.53 -2.47 12.26
CA LEU A 199 -16.26 -1.16 12.87
C LEU A 199 -16.78 0.00 12.02
N GLY A 200 -16.54 -0.05 10.70
CA GLY A 200 -17.04 0.96 9.77
C GLY A 200 -18.57 1.05 9.72
N LYS A 201 -19.28 -0.03 10.08
CA LYS A 201 -20.74 -0.08 10.22
C LYS A 201 -21.22 0.32 11.62
N GLY A 202 -20.30 0.58 12.57
CA GLY A 202 -20.63 0.84 13.97
C GLY A 202 -21.00 -0.42 14.76
N ASP A 203 -20.80 -1.62 14.20
CA ASP A 203 -21.08 -2.88 14.90
C ASP A 203 -19.86 -3.32 15.73
N TYR A 204 -19.72 -2.68 16.89
CA TYR A 204 -18.65 -2.96 17.83
C TYR A 204 -18.67 -4.40 18.36
N ARG A 205 -19.83 -5.06 18.40
CA ARG A 205 -19.93 -6.44 18.91
C ARG A 205 -19.40 -7.43 17.88
N ALA A 206 -19.83 -7.32 16.63
CA ALA A 206 -19.31 -8.16 15.56
C ALA A 206 -17.80 -7.95 15.38
N ALA A 207 -17.35 -6.69 15.37
CA ALA A 207 -15.93 -6.37 15.27
C ALA A 207 -15.08 -7.00 16.39
N ALA A 208 -15.52 -6.88 17.64
CA ALA A 208 -14.84 -7.53 18.76
C ALA A 208 -14.85 -9.06 18.63
N GLY A 209 -15.96 -9.64 18.17
CA GLY A 209 -16.07 -11.07 17.86
C GLY A 209 -15.00 -11.55 16.89
N PHE A 210 -14.80 -10.84 15.78
CA PHE A 210 -13.75 -11.17 14.81
C PHE A 210 -12.33 -11.06 15.39
N TYR A 211 -12.06 -10.04 16.23
CA TYR A 211 -10.76 -9.96 16.92
C TYR A 211 -10.53 -11.15 17.87
N PHE A 212 -11.56 -11.60 18.60
CA PHE A 212 -11.43 -12.77 19.47
C PHE A 212 -11.28 -14.07 18.68
N GLN A 213 -11.93 -14.22 17.53
CA GLN A 213 -11.71 -15.34 16.61
C GLN A 213 -10.27 -15.32 16.08
N GLY A 214 -9.79 -14.17 15.62
CA GLY A 214 -8.41 -14.01 15.16
C GLY A 214 -7.39 -14.33 16.26
N MET A 215 -7.68 -13.94 17.51
CA MET A 215 -6.85 -14.31 18.66
C MET A 215 -6.71 -15.83 18.79
N THR A 216 -7.77 -16.60 18.57
CA THR A 216 -7.67 -18.07 18.66
C THR A 216 -6.84 -18.70 17.54
N ALA A 217 -6.78 -18.05 16.38
CA ALA A 217 -6.00 -18.49 15.22
C ALA A 217 -4.54 -17.95 15.21
N ALA A 218 -4.19 -17.04 16.13
CA ALA A 218 -2.90 -16.35 16.12
C ALA A 218 -1.72 -17.28 16.44
N ALA A 219 -0.62 -17.12 15.70
CA ALA A 219 0.54 -18.00 15.74
C ALA A 219 1.46 -17.77 16.96
N ASN A 220 1.43 -16.57 17.54
CA ASN A 220 2.29 -16.21 18.67
C ASN A 220 1.55 -15.41 19.75
N ARG A 221 2.14 -15.42 20.96
CA ARG A 221 1.55 -14.80 22.15
C ARG A 221 1.39 -13.29 22.03
N ASP A 222 2.29 -12.61 21.31
CA ASP A 222 2.23 -11.16 21.13
C ASP A 222 1.07 -10.75 20.22
N GLU A 223 0.82 -11.52 19.16
CA GLU A 223 -0.32 -11.34 18.29
C GLU A 223 -1.64 -11.66 18.99
N GLN A 224 -1.69 -12.75 19.78
CA GLN A 224 -2.83 -13.05 20.65
C GLN A 224 -3.14 -11.87 21.57
N ARG A 225 -2.12 -11.29 22.21
CA ARG A 225 -2.26 -10.10 23.07
C ARG A 225 -2.83 -8.92 22.29
N ARG A 226 -2.26 -8.63 21.11
CA ARG A 226 -2.70 -7.52 20.25
C ARG A 226 -4.18 -7.67 19.89
N LEU A 227 -4.59 -8.83 19.38
CA LEU A 227 -5.96 -9.11 18.96
C LEU A 227 -6.94 -9.11 20.14
N PHE A 228 -6.57 -9.72 21.27
CA PHE A 228 -7.36 -9.67 22.51
C PHE A 228 -7.64 -8.22 22.94
N LEU A 229 -6.59 -7.40 23.06
CA LEU A 229 -6.74 -6.01 23.49
C LEU A 229 -7.49 -5.17 22.47
N SER A 230 -7.35 -5.43 21.17
CA SER A 230 -8.16 -4.78 20.12
C SER A 230 -9.65 -5.11 20.27
N GLY A 231 -10.00 -6.37 20.52
CA GLY A 231 -11.39 -6.78 20.77
C GLY A 231 -11.98 -6.07 22.00
N ILE A 232 -11.23 -6.02 23.11
CA ILE A 232 -11.64 -5.31 24.33
C ILE A 232 -11.83 -3.82 24.07
N ARG A 233 -10.86 -3.15 23.44
CA ARG A 233 -10.94 -1.70 23.13
C ARG A 233 -12.10 -1.38 22.21
N THR A 234 -12.41 -2.28 21.27
CA THR A 234 -13.54 -2.14 20.36
C THR A 234 -14.88 -2.14 21.12
N LEU A 235 -15.04 -3.01 22.11
CA LEU A 235 -16.22 -2.98 22.99
C LEU A 235 -16.25 -1.70 23.84
N GLN A 236 -15.09 -1.24 24.33
CA GLN A 236 -15.00 0.03 25.06
C GLN A 236 -15.39 1.24 24.21
N SER A 237 -14.97 1.30 22.93
CA SER A 237 -15.35 2.40 22.02
C SER A 237 -16.85 2.40 21.72
N GLY A 238 -17.49 1.24 21.77
CA GLY A 238 -18.95 1.10 21.69
C GLY A 238 -19.71 1.39 22.99
N ASN A 239 -19.02 1.86 24.05
CA ASN A 239 -19.57 2.03 25.40
C ASN A 239 -20.15 0.72 26.02
N LEU A 240 -19.62 -0.44 25.60
CA LEU A 240 -20.06 -1.77 26.04
C LEU A 240 -19.16 -2.31 27.17
N LEU A 241 -18.96 -1.51 28.23
CA LEU A 241 -17.98 -1.81 29.29
C LEU A 241 -18.25 -3.14 30.01
N GLN A 242 -19.51 -3.46 30.29
CA GLN A 242 -19.86 -4.73 30.95
C GLN A 242 -19.61 -5.95 30.04
N GLU A 243 -19.89 -5.81 28.74
CA GLU A 243 -19.59 -6.86 27.76
C GLU A 243 -18.08 -7.02 27.58
N ALA A 244 -17.31 -5.93 27.62
CA ALA A 244 -15.86 -5.97 27.60
C ALA A 244 -15.29 -6.73 28.80
N VAL A 245 -15.84 -6.54 30.01
CA VAL A 245 -15.44 -7.32 31.19
C VAL A 245 -15.80 -8.79 31.03
N ALA A 246 -17.01 -9.11 30.57
CA ALA A 246 -17.42 -10.50 30.33
C ALA A 246 -16.54 -11.19 29.28
N ALA A 247 -16.23 -10.49 28.19
CA ALA A 247 -15.33 -10.96 27.14
C ALA A 247 -13.90 -11.16 27.67
N ALA A 248 -13.41 -10.25 28.50
CA ALA A 248 -12.11 -10.40 29.14
C ALA A 248 -12.05 -11.70 29.97
N GLN A 249 -13.04 -11.96 30.81
CA GLN A 249 -13.09 -13.18 31.61
C GLN A 249 -13.15 -14.45 30.75
N LYS A 250 -13.90 -14.41 29.64
CA LYS A 250 -14.05 -15.54 28.72
C LYS A 250 -12.76 -15.85 27.96
N TYR A 251 -12.08 -14.84 27.41
CA TYR A 251 -10.97 -15.03 26.47
C TYR A 251 -9.58 -14.86 27.09
N GLN A 252 -9.44 -14.39 28.34
CA GLN A 252 -8.14 -14.10 28.97
C GLN A 252 -7.21 -15.31 29.18
N GLN A 253 -7.71 -16.56 29.18
CA GLN A 253 -6.94 -17.75 29.61
C GLN A 253 -5.54 -17.88 28.99
N PRO A 254 -5.35 -17.74 27.65
CA PRO A 254 -4.02 -17.82 27.04
C PRO A 254 -3.04 -16.74 27.53
N LEU A 255 -3.56 -15.58 27.95
CA LEU A 255 -2.83 -14.39 28.37
C LEU A 255 -2.86 -14.17 29.90
N SER A 256 -3.27 -15.19 30.66
CA SER A 256 -3.62 -15.04 32.07
C SER A 256 -2.43 -14.73 33.00
N GLY A 257 -1.20 -15.01 32.55
CA GLY A 257 0.06 -14.60 33.21
C GLY A 257 0.77 -13.43 32.54
N ASP A 258 0.19 -12.84 31.49
CA ASP A 258 0.81 -11.73 30.77
C ASP A 258 0.61 -10.41 31.53
N ARG A 259 1.70 -9.86 32.08
CA ARG A 259 1.66 -8.65 32.93
C ARG A 259 1.02 -7.46 32.20
N GLN A 260 1.33 -7.26 30.92
CA GLN A 260 0.78 -6.16 30.14
C GLN A 260 -0.74 -6.28 29.98
N THR A 261 -1.22 -7.48 29.68
CA THR A 261 -2.67 -7.78 29.59
C THR A 261 -3.35 -7.56 30.94
N LEU A 262 -2.77 -8.05 32.04
CA LEU A 262 -3.35 -7.89 33.38
C LEU A 262 -3.49 -6.41 33.80
N LEU A 263 -2.51 -5.57 33.48
CA LEU A 263 -2.59 -4.13 33.73
C LEU A 263 -3.69 -3.46 32.88
N ALA A 264 -3.86 -3.88 31.62
CA ALA A 264 -4.94 -3.39 30.77
C ALA A 264 -6.31 -3.80 31.33
N LEU A 265 -6.46 -5.05 31.77
CA LEU A 265 -7.70 -5.55 32.37
C LEU A 265 -8.02 -4.91 33.71
N THR A 266 -7.00 -4.52 34.49
CA THR A 266 -7.19 -3.72 35.71
C THR A 266 -7.87 -2.39 35.37
N ARG A 267 -7.38 -1.67 34.37
CA ARG A 267 -7.95 -0.38 33.94
C ARG A 267 -9.38 -0.55 33.41
N LEU A 268 -9.63 -1.61 32.63
CA LEU A 268 -10.97 -1.97 32.17
C LEU A 268 -11.92 -2.19 33.35
N ALA A 269 -11.51 -2.99 34.33
CA ALA A 269 -12.32 -3.30 35.50
C ALA A 269 -12.66 -2.05 36.32
N LEU A 270 -11.68 -1.14 36.51
CA LEU A 270 -11.93 0.15 37.16
C LEU A 270 -12.92 1.00 36.37
N ALA A 271 -12.77 1.09 35.04
CA ALA A 271 -13.69 1.82 34.18
C ALA A 271 -15.12 1.23 34.20
N ALA A 272 -15.26 -0.08 34.37
CA ALA A 272 -16.53 -0.79 34.46
C ALA A 272 -17.13 -0.84 35.89
N ASN A 273 -16.54 -0.11 36.85
CA ASN A 273 -16.92 -0.11 38.27
C ASN A 273 -16.84 -1.51 38.93
N ARG A 274 -15.79 -2.26 38.61
CA ARG A 274 -15.48 -3.61 39.14
C ARG A 274 -14.14 -3.61 39.89
N PRO A 275 -14.03 -2.93 41.05
CA PRO A 275 -12.80 -2.89 41.83
C PRO A 275 -12.37 -4.28 42.34
N ASP A 276 -13.33 -5.19 42.53
CA ASP A 276 -13.12 -6.60 42.86
C ASP A 276 -12.20 -7.29 41.85
N LEU A 277 -12.51 -7.15 40.56
CA LEU A 277 -11.72 -7.73 39.47
C LEU A 277 -10.38 -7.00 39.30
N ALA A 278 -10.39 -5.67 39.44
CA ALA A 278 -9.17 -4.87 39.35
C ALA A 278 -8.11 -5.33 40.36
N GLN A 279 -8.50 -5.55 41.62
CA GLN A 279 -7.60 -6.04 42.67
C GLN A 279 -7.04 -7.43 42.33
N GLN A 280 -7.86 -8.34 41.82
CA GLN A 280 -7.40 -9.67 41.40
C GLN A 280 -6.36 -9.60 40.28
N TYR A 281 -6.60 -8.77 39.26
CA TYR A 281 -5.67 -8.62 38.14
C TYR A 281 -4.35 -7.98 38.56
N VAL A 282 -4.36 -6.98 39.45
CA VAL A 282 -3.13 -6.36 39.98
C VAL A 282 -2.31 -7.37 40.78
N ARG A 283 -2.93 -8.14 41.69
CA ARG A 283 -2.22 -9.17 42.48
C ARG A 283 -1.52 -10.19 41.57
N ARG A 284 -2.22 -10.66 40.53
CA ARG A 284 -1.65 -11.56 39.52
C ARG A 284 -0.51 -10.91 38.75
N ALA A 285 -0.64 -9.63 38.38
CA ALA A 285 0.41 -8.89 37.67
C ALA A 285 1.68 -8.70 38.50
N LEU A 286 1.55 -8.71 39.84
CA LEU A 286 2.65 -8.65 40.81
C LEU A 286 3.23 -10.03 41.17
N GLY A 287 2.73 -11.11 40.54
CA GLY A 287 3.20 -12.47 40.81
C GLY A 287 2.70 -13.07 42.12
N MET A 288 1.72 -12.45 42.78
CA MET A 288 1.09 -12.99 43.98
C MET A 288 0.10 -14.09 43.55
N SER A 289 0.46 -15.36 43.75
CA SER A 289 -0.47 -16.47 43.52
C SER A 289 -1.69 -16.31 44.42
N SER A 290 -2.88 -16.58 43.86
CA SER A 290 -4.14 -16.59 44.60
C SER A 290 -4.15 -17.78 45.57
N SER A 291 -3.50 -17.66 46.73
CA SER A 291 -3.90 -18.48 47.87
C SER A 291 -5.27 -17.98 48.31
N PRO A 292 -6.32 -18.83 48.30
CA PRO A 292 -7.54 -18.50 48.99
C PRO A 292 -7.16 -18.33 50.46
N ASP A 293 -7.52 -17.19 51.02
CA ASP A 293 -7.42 -16.93 52.44
C ASP A 293 -8.25 -18.03 53.12
N LYS A 294 -7.56 -19.04 53.66
CA LYS A 294 -8.16 -20.04 54.50
C LYS A 294 -8.46 -19.29 55.79
N ILE A 295 -9.66 -18.72 55.87
CA ILE A 295 -10.22 -18.15 57.08
C ILE A 295 -10.28 -19.32 58.07
N GLU A 296 -9.22 -19.47 58.86
CA GLU A 296 -9.24 -20.29 60.06
C GLU A 296 -10.21 -19.62 61.03
N ALA A 297 -11.46 -20.07 60.98
CA ALA A 297 -12.36 -19.97 62.11
C ALA A 297 -11.70 -20.73 63.27
N ARG A 298 -11.16 -19.97 64.23
CA ARG A 298 -10.69 -20.49 65.50
C ARG A 298 -11.90 -20.62 66.44
N PRO A 299 -12.15 -21.78 67.07
CA PRO A 299 -13.13 -21.91 68.14
C PRO A 299 -12.70 -21.13 69.40
#